data_AF-A0A356KW32-F1
#
_entry.id   AF-A0A356KW32-F1
#
_cell.length_a   1.000
_cell.length_b   1.000
_cell.length_c   1.000
_cell.angle_alpha   90.00
_cell.angle_beta   90.00
_cell.angle_gamma   90.00
#
_symmetry.space_group_name_H-M   'P 1'
#
loop_
_entity.id
_entity.type
_entity.pdbx_description
1 polymer ?
#
loop_
_entity_poly.entity_id
_entity_poly.type
_entity_poly.pdbx_seq_one_letter_code
_entity_poly.pdbx_strand_id
1 'polypeptide(L)'
;RNHNGYLLRWDGAGFLFDPGEGTQRQFIMAEVAVPEVSRIFVTHFHGDHALGLAGIVQRLSLDRVPHPVEVFYPASGEKFYRRLVSSTIYHRTVNLVPRPISGKGGVVTEDETFTIEAWPLKHSVDTYGYRIKERDSVRFDKDKLAQSGVRGPQVGQLQREGKVELEGGE
;
A
#
# COMPACT_ATOMS: atom_id res chain seq x y z
N ARG A 1 -21.59 5.71 12.97
CA ARG A 1 -20.65 5.05 12.06
C ARG A 1 -20.31 6.02 10.94
N ASN A 2 -19.05 6.12 10.56
CA ASN A 2 -18.64 6.93 9.40
C ASN A 2 -18.87 6.16 8.10
N HIS A 3 -18.71 6.81 6.95
CA HIS A 3 -18.47 6.17 5.67
C HIS A 3 -17.24 5.24 5.72
N ASN A 4 -17.06 4.40 4.68
CA ASN A 4 -15.93 3.48 4.62
C ASN A 4 -14.59 4.23 4.73
N GLY A 5 -13.59 3.52 5.23
CA GLY A 5 -12.26 4.05 5.50
C GLY A 5 -11.49 3.13 6.44
N TYR A 6 -10.45 2.48 5.93
CA TYR A 6 -9.59 1.58 6.72
C TYR A 6 -8.13 1.93 6.47
N LEU A 7 -7.38 2.20 7.54
CA LEU A 7 -5.92 2.28 7.45
C LEU A 7 -5.32 0.97 7.97
N LEU A 8 -4.63 0.24 7.09
CA LEU A 8 -3.79 -0.88 7.48
C LEU A 8 -2.34 -0.39 7.60
N ARG A 9 -1.71 -0.63 8.74
CA ARG A 9 -0.29 -0.37 8.95
C ARG A 9 0.44 -1.70 8.97
N TRP A 10 1.38 -1.89 8.05
CA TRP A 10 2.11 -3.15 7.89
C TRP A 10 3.52 -2.87 7.35
N ASP A 11 4.55 -3.33 8.07
CA ASP A 11 5.98 -3.18 7.73
C ASP A 11 6.38 -1.76 7.33
N GLY A 12 5.94 -0.79 8.14
CA GLY A 12 6.24 0.63 7.93
C GLY A 12 5.46 1.31 6.80
N ALA A 13 4.57 0.59 6.11
CA ALA A 13 3.67 1.16 5.11
C ALA A 13 2.25 1.37 5.67
N GLY A 14 1.61 2.48 5.27
CA GLY A 14 0.21 2.76 5.54
C GLY A 14 -0.64 2.65 4.28
N PHE A 15 -1.55 1.68 4.26
CA PHE A 15 -2.47 1.39 3.18
C PHE A 15 -3.86 1.88 3.57
N LEU A 16 -4.31 2.98 2.95
CA LEU A 16 -5.62 3.57 3.18
C LEU A 16 -6.62 3.07 2.13
N PHE A 17 -7.64 2.35 2.56
CA PHE A 17 -8.71 1.84 1.72
C PHE A 17 -9.96 2.70 1.84
N ASP A 18 -10.53 3.04 0.69
CA ASP A 18 -11.81 3.71 0.51
C ASP A 18 -12.00 4.89 1.45
N PRO A 19 -11.22 5.98 1.29
CA PRO A 19 -11.41 7.18 2.10
C PRO A 19 -12.75 7.84 1.76
N GLY A 20 -13.83 7.37 2.38
CA GLY A 20 -15.15 7.99 2.38
C GLY A 20 -15.14 9.31 3.14
N GLU A 21 -16.21 10.09 2.98
CA GLU A 21 -16.35 11.37 3.70
C GLU A 21 -16.08 11.21 5.20
N GLY A 22 -15.40 12.20 5.82
CA GLY A 22 -15.05 12.15 7.24
C GLY A 22 -13.77 11.37 7.58
N THR A 23 -13.13 10.69 6.63
CA THR A 23 -11.89 9.92 6.89
C THR A 23 -10.80 10.76 7.58
N GLN A 24 -10.57 12.01 7.16
CA GLN A 24 -9.59 12.90 7.83
C GLN A 24 -9.93 13.13 9.31
N ARG A 25 -11.21 13.29 9.66
CA ARG A 25 -11.65 13.41 11.05
C ARG A 25 -11.43 12.11 11.82
N GLN A 26 -11.64 10.97 11.18
CA GLN A 26 -11.36 9.65 11.78
C GLN A 26 -9.87 9.45 12.08
N PHE A 27 -8.96 9.95 11.24
CA PHE A 27 -7.52 9.95 11.54
C PHE A 27 -7.20 10.70 12.83
N ILE A 28 -7.78 11.90 13.01
CA ILE A 28 -7.59 12.69 14.24
C ILE A 28 -8.11 11.93 15.47
N MET A 29 -9.32 11.35 15.38
CA MET A 29 -9.91 10.59 16.49
C MET A 29 -9.14 9.32 16.83
N ALA A 30 -8.48 8.72 15.84
CA ALA A 30 -7.66 7.53 16.02
C ALA A 30 -6.21 7.86 16.41
N GLU A 31 -5.87 9.14 16.57
CA GLU A 31 -4.51 9.62 16.85
C GLU A 31 -3.47 9.13 15.83
N VAL A 32 -3.88 9.03 14.55
CA VAL A 32 -3.02 8.61 13.45
C VAL A 32 -2.65 9.80 12.57
N ALA A 33 -1.37 9.88 12.19
CA ALA A 33 -0.88 10.93 11.32
C ALA A 33 -1.14 10.59 9.84
N VAL A 34 -1.71 11.52 9.08
CA VAL A 34 -1.96 11.34 7.64
C VAL A 34 -0.67 11.06 6.83
N PRO A 35 0.51 11.60 7.18
CA PRO A 35 1.78 11.20 6.57
C PRO A 35 2.14 9.71 6.64
N GLU A 36 1.53 8.92 7.53
CA GLU A 36 1.72 7.47 7.54
C GLU A 36 1.17 6.79 6.28
N VAL A 37 0.29 7.47 5.52
CA VAL A 37 -0.32 6.93 4.30
C VAL A 37 0.69 6.99 3.15
N SER A 38 1.14 5.81 2.70
CA SER A 38 1.98 5.67 1.50
C SER A 38 1.19 5.21 0.29
N ARG A 39 0.03 4.55 0.49
CA ARG A 39 -0.82 4.03 -0.59
C ARG A 39 -2.28 4.21 -0.28
N ILE A 40 -3.04 4.63 -1.29
CA ILE A 40 -4.49 4.80 -1.23
C ILE A 40 -5.14 3.87 -2.25
N PHE A 41 -6.19 3.18 -1.84
CA PHE A 41 -6.95 2.24 -2.65
C PHE A 41 -8.41 2.66 -2.66
N VAL A 42 -8.94 2.98 -3.83
CA VAL A 42 -10.37 3.25 -4.03
C VAL A 42 -10.94 2.05 -4.77
N THR A 43 -11.74 1.23 -4.09
CA THR A 43 -12.38 0.05 -4.67
C THR A 43 -13.33 0.46 -5.78
N HIS A 44 -14.11 1.52 -5.58
CA HIS A 44 -15.02 2.12 -6.55
C HIS A 44 -15.43 3.55 -6.17
N PHE A 45 -16.01 4.30 -7.12
CA PHE A 45 -16.35 5.72 -6.94
C PHE A 45 -17.80 5.97 -6.51
N HIS A 46 -18.30 5.22 -5.52
CA HIS A 46 -19.45 5.67 -4.73
C HIS A 46 -19.01 6.67 -3.67
N GLY A 47 -19.94 7.54 -3.25
CA GLY A 47 -19.61 8.69 -2.39
C GLY A 47 -19.08 8.27 -1.02
N ASP A 48 -19.63 7.20 -0.46
CA ASP A 48 -19.26 6.61 0.82
C ASP A 48 -17.91 5.86 0.79
N HIS A 49 -17.27 5.74 -0.38
CA HIS A 49 -15.93 5.17 -0.53
C HIS A 49 -14.88 6.20 -0.96
N ALA A 50 -15.28 7.31 -1.61
CA ALA A 50 -14.31 8.18 -2.29
C ALA A 50 -14.36 9.67 -1.90
N LEU A 51 -15.45 10.17 -1.28
CA LEU A 51 -15.58 11.62 -1.04
C LEU A 51 -14.52 12.20 -0.07
N GLY A 52 -13.97 11.38 0.82
CA GLY A 52 -12.89 11.77 1.73
C GLY A 52 -11.53 11.90 1.05
N LEU A 53 -11.35 11.36 -0.16
CA LEU A 53 -10.08 11.43 -0.90
C LEU A 53 -9.60 12.89 -1.05
N ALA A 54 -10.53 13.81 -1.34
CA ALA A 54 -10.21 15.23 -1.49
C ALA A 54 -9.56 15.83 -0.23
N GLY A 55 -10.10 15.52 0.95
CA GLY A 55 -9.56 15.99 2.23
C GLY A 55 -8.22 15.35 2.58
N ILE A 56 -8.10 14.04 2.38
CA ILE A 56 -6.85 13.30 2.61
C ILE A 56 -5.71 13.85 1.75
N VAL A 57 -5.94 14.04 0.45
CA VAL A 57 -4.93 14.57 -0.48
C VAL A 57 -4.50 15.99 -0.09
N GLN A 58 -5.44 16.86 0.26
CA GLN A 58 -5.11 18.21 0.72
C GLN A 58 -4.31 18.17 2.02
N ARG A 59 -4.66 17.26 2.95
CA ARG A 59 -3.94 17.11 4.21
C ARG A 59 -2.52 16.57 4.01
N LEU A 60 -2.32 15.58 3.12
CA LEU A 60 -0.98 15.12 2.71
C LEU A 60 -0.13 16.29 2.18
N SER A 61 -0.74 17.18 1.40
CA SER A 61 -0.05 18.38 0.90
C SER A 61 0.25 19.41 1.99
N LEU A 62 -0.71 19.66 2.87
CA LEU A 62 -0.52 20.60 3.99
C LEU A 62 0.62 20.15 4.91
N ASP A 63 0.70 18.84 5.17
CA ASP A 63 1.75 18.23 5.99
C ASP A 63 3.08 18.06 5.24
N ARG A 64 3.14 18.46 3.95
CA ARG A 64 4.33 18.42 3.09
C ARG A 64 4.99 17.04 3.07
N VAL A 65 4.18 16.00 2.91
CA VAL A 65 4.65 14.61 2.86
C VAL A 65 5.75 14.45 1.79
N PRO A 66 6.97 14.01 2.18
CA PRO A 66 8.13 14.04 1.29
C PRO A 66 8.20 12.83 0.36
N HIS A 67 7.49 11.74 0.67
CA HIS A 67 7.48 10.53 -0.13
C HIS A 67 6.31 10.52 -1.11
N PRO A 68 6.41 9.78 -2.25
CA PRO A 68 5.28 9.57 -3.12
C PRO A 68 4.13 8.85 -2.40
N VAL A 69 2.90 9.12 -2.85
CA VAL A 69 1.70 8.40 -2.44
C VAL A 69 1.02 7.81 -3.67
N GLU A 70 0.99 6.49 -3.75
CA GLU A 70 0.35 5.79 -4.87
C GLU A 70 -1.16 5.74 -4.66
N VAL A 71 -1.94 6.01 -5.70
CA VAL A 71 -3.41 5.99 -5.64
C VAL A 71 -3.96 5.01 -6.66
N PHE A 72 -4.46 3.87 -6.18
CA PHE A 72 -5.03 2.78 -6.97
C PHE A 72 -6.54 2.94 -7.07
N TYR A 73 -7.11 2.82 -8.27
CA TYR A 73 -8.55 2.98 -8.51
C TYR A 73 -8.98 2.38 -9.85
N PRO A 74 -10.28 2.05 -10.06
CA PRO A 74 -10.77 1.64 -11.37
C PRO A 74 -10.52 2.71 -12.43
N ALA A 75 -9.89 2.35 -13.55
CA ALA A 75 -9.52 3.30 -14.60
C ALA A 75 -10.73 4.05 -15.20
N SER A 76 -11.91 3.41 -15.23
CA SER A 76 -13.18 4.05 -15.62
C SER A 76 -13.58 5.23 -14.72
N GLY A 77 -13.00 5.29 -13.51
CA GLY A 77 -13.19 6.36 -12.54
C GLY A 77 -12.19 7.52 -12.62
N GLU A 78 -11.29 7.54 -13.62
CA GLU A 78 -10.28 8.60 -13.82
C GLU A 78 -10.86 10.02 -13.67
N LYS A 79 -12.04 10.27 -14.25
CA LYS A 79 -12.71 11.57 -14.18
C LYS A 79 -13.06 11.98 -12.74
N PHE A 80 -13.44 11.02 -11.90
CA PHE A 80 -13.80 11.27 -10.51
C PHE A 80 -12.55 11.46 -9.67
N TYR A 81 -11.53 10.63 -9.86
CA TYR A 81 -10.20 10.82 -9.25
C TYR A 81 -9.68 12.23 -9.50
N ARG A 82 -9.58 12.65 -10.77
CA ARG A 82 -9.09 14.00 -11.15
C ARG A 82 -9.88 15.12 -10.49
N ARG A 83 -11.20 14.99 -10.41
CA ARG A 83 -12.08 15.98 -9.76
C ARG A 83 -11.87 16.04 -8.26
N LEU A 84 -11.75 14.90 -7.58
CA LEU A 84 -11.54 14.84 -6.13
C LEU A 84 -10.19 15.44 -5.73
N VAL A 85 -9.10 15.05 -6.42
CA VAL A 85 -7.76 15.60 -6.18
C VAL A 85 -7.60 17.06 -6.64
N SER A 86 -8.59 17.60 -7.36
CA SER A 86 -8.59 18.98 -7.88
C SER A 86 -9.83 19.77 -7.50
N SER A 87 -10.47 19.38 -6.40
CA SER A 87 -11.79 19.88 -6.00
C SER A 87 -11.74 21.30 -5.44
N THR A 88 -10.59 21.73 -4.93
CA THR A 88 -10.37 23.05 -4.33
C THR A 88 -8.98 23.59 -4.69
N ILE A 89 -8.74 24.87 -4.38
CA ILE A 89 -7.43 25.51 -4.51
C ILE A 89 -6.56 25.13 -3.30
N TYR A 90 -5.40 24.54 -3.56
CA TYR A 90 -4.39 24.26 -2.54
C TYR A 90 -2.99 24.14 -3.18
N HIS A 91 -1.94 24.30 -2.37
CA HIS A 91 -0.56 24.10 -2.82
C HIS A 91 -0.25 22.60 -2.91
N ARG A 92 -0.12 22.09 -4.14
CA ARG A 92 0.19 20.68 -4.43
C ARG A 92 1.67 20.37 -4.20
N THR A 93 1.99 20.10 -2.95
CA THR A 93 3.32 19.67 -2.50
C THR A 93 3.51 18.15 -2.51
N VAL A 94 2.44 17.37 -2.32
CA VAL A 94 2.51 15.90 -2.29
C VAL A 94 2.69 15.37 -3.71
N ASN A 95 3.56 14.37 -3.87
CA ASN A 95 3.72 13.63 -5.11
C ASN A 95 2.71 12.48 -5.18
N LEU A 96 1.55 12.71 -5.81
CA LEU A 96 0.57 11.65 -6.08
C LEU A 96 0.96 10.86 -7.32
N VAL A 97 1.02 9.53 -7.20
CA VAL A 97 1.28 8.62 -8.31
C VAL A 97 -0.02 7.86 -8.64
N PRO A 98 -0.80 8.31 -9.65
CA PRO A 98 -2.02 7.62 -10.04
C PRO A 98 -1.71 6.24 -10.65
N ARG A 99 -2.46 5.23 -10.20
CA ARG A 99 -2.38 3.83 -10.65
C ARG A 99 -3.78 3.35 -11.09
N PRO A 100 -4.28 3.80 -12.25
CA PRO A 100 -5.58 3.35 -12.76
C PRO A 100 -5.53 1.85 -13.13
N ILE A 101 -6.53 1.09 -12.72
CA ILE A 101 -6.61 -0.36 -12.87
C ILE A 101 -7.68 -0.73 -13.89
N SER A 102 -7.31 -1.62 -14.81
CA SER A 102 -8.18 -2.16 -15.85
C SER A 102 -8.00 -3.67 -15.98
N GLY A 103 -8.98 -4.34 -16.57
CA GLY A 103 -8.87 -5.75 -16.95
C GLY A 103 -9.38 -6.73 -15.89
N LYS A 104 -9.03 -8.01 -16.09
CA LYS A 104 -9.61 -9.16 -15.37
C LYS A 104 -8.94 -9.47 -14.03
N GLY A 105 -7.99 -8.63 -13.61
CA GLY A 105 -7.25 -8.75 -12.36
C GLY A 105 -5.81 -9.26 -12.54
N GLY A 106 -5.05 -9.20 -11.46
CA GLY A 106 -3.63 -9.56 -11.41
C GLY A 106 -2.81 -8.57 -10.58
N VAL A 107 -1.49 -8.69 -10.68
CA VAL A 107 -0.53 -7.80 -10.02
C VAL A 107 -0.63 -6.39 -10.60
N VAL A 108 -0.77 -5.38 -9.73
CA VAL A 108 -0.82 -3.96 -10.11
C VAL A 108 0.44 -3.20 -9.70
N THR A 109 1.16 -3.66 -8.68
CA THR A 109 2.49 -3.18 -8.34
C THR A 109 3.22 -4.22 -7.49
N GLU A 110 4.55 -4.17 -7.51
CA GLU A 110 5.42 -4.93 -6.63
C GLU A 110 6.58 -4.03 -6.18
N ASP A 111 6.92 -4.12 -4.90
CA ASP A 111 8.15 -3.57 -4.35
C ASP A 111 8.95 -4.67 -3.62
N GLU A 112 9.98 -4.27 -2.87
CA GLU A 112 10.85 -5.19 -2.12
C GLU A 112 10.12 -5.94 -0.99
N THR A 113 8.99 -5.43 -0.52
CA THR A 113 8.24 -5.93 0.65
C THR A 113 6.90 -6.53 0.28
N PHE A 114 6.17 -5.92 -0.66
CA PHE A 114 4.79 -6.27 -0.98
C PHE A 114 4.56 -6.47 -2.48
N THR A 115 3.74 -7.47 -2.78
CA THR A 115 3.00 -7.61 -4.04
C THR A 115 1.56 -7.16 -3.81
N ILE A 116 1.07 -6.24 -4.64
CA ILE A 116 -0.31 -5.80 -4.61
C ILE A 116 -1.02 -6.33 -5.85
N GLU A 117 -2.12 -7.04 -5.64
CA GLU A 117 -3.01 -7.50 -6.69
C GLU A 117 -4.36 -6.78 -6.61
N ALA A 118 -5.00 -6.62 -7.77
CA ALA A 118 -6.38 -6.15 -7.86
C ALA A 118 -7.23 -7.15 -8.64
N TRP A 119 -8.46 -7.39 -8.19
CA TRP A 119 -9.37 -8.35 -8.79
C TRP A 119 -10.77 -7.76 -8.95
N PRO A 120 -11.41 -7.87 -10.13
CA PRO A 120 -12.74 -7.31 -10.34
C PRO A 120 -13.77 -8.00 -9.45
N LEU A 121 -14.67 -7.21 -8.87
CA LEU A 121 -15.77 -7.68 -8.03
C LEU A 121 -17.11 -7.43 -8.71
N LYS A 122 -18.12 -8.22 -8.33
CA LYS A 122 -19.48 -8.02 -8.80
C LYS A 122 -20.13 -6.88 -8.00
N HIS A 123 -20.30 -5.73 -8.65
CA HIS A 123 -20.98 -4.56 -8.08
C HIS A 123 -21.72 -3.76 -9.17
N SER A 124 -22.45 -2.71 -8.80
CA SER A 124 -23.23 -1.89 -9.74
C SER A 124 -22.39 -0.98 -10.63
N VAL A 125 -21.15 -0.72 -10.23
CA VAL A 125 -20.13 0.03 -10.98
C VAL A 125 -18.83 -0.77 -10.98
N ASP A 126 -17.89 -0.40 -11.86
CA ASP A 126 -16.56 -1.01 -11.88
C ASP A 126 -15.93 -0.94 -10.49
N THR A 127 -15.58 -2.11 -9.97
CA THR A 127 -15.13 -2.29 -8.59
C THR A 127 -14.01 -3.31 -8.54
N TYR A 128 -12.95 -2.99 -7.81
CA TYR A 128 -11.82 -3.89 -7.57
C TYR A 128 -11.66 -4.17 -6.07
N GLY A 129 -11.44 -5.44 -5.74
CA GLY A 129 -10.89 -5.87 -4.46
C GLY A 129 -9.37 -5.88 -4.54
N TYR A 130 -8.71 -5.63 -3.42
CA TYR A 130 -7.26 -5.57 -3.34
C TYR A 130 -6.72 -6.68 -2.44
N ARG A 131 -5.62 -7.30 -2.87
CA ARG A 131 -4.85 -8.24 -2.06
C ARG A 131 -3.45 -7.67 -1.85
N ILE A 132 -3.11 -7.43 -0.59
CA ILE A 132 -1.73 -7.12 -0.18
C ILE A 132 -1.09 -8.43 0.24
N LYS A 133 0.02 -8.78 -0.40
CA LYS A 133 0.81 -9.97 -0.09
C LYS A 133 2.22 -9.53 0.29
N GLU A 134 2.63 -9.77 1.53
CA GLU A 134 4.04 -9.67 1.92
C GLU A 134 4.85 -10.73 1.15
N ARG A 135 6.05 -10.36 0.69
CA ARG A 135 6.94 -11.29 0.01
C ARG A 135 7.46 -12.33 1.00
N ASP A 136 7.74 -13.52 0.48
CA ASP A 136 8.29 -14.60 1.29
C ASP A 136 9.66 -14.16 1.85
N SER A 137 9.85 -14.34 3.16
CA SER A 137 11.12 -14.09 3.83
C SER A 137 11.74 -15.39 4.33
N VAL A 138 13.05 -15.50 4.24
CA VAL A 138 13.80 -16.64 4.79
C VAL A 138 14.27 -16.27 6.18
N ARG A 139 13.78 -17.00 7.19
CA ARG A 139 14.28 -16.94 8.56
C ARG A 139 15.01 -18.23 8.88
N PHE A 140 16.31 -18.13 9.14
CA PHE A 140 17.08 -19.28 9.57
C PHE A 140 16.86 -19.61 11.04
N ASP A 141 16.84 -20.90 11.33
CA ASP A 141 16.95 -21.45 12.68
C ASP A 141 18.40 -21.28 13.16
N LYS A 142 18.57 -20.51 14.24
CA LYS A 142 19.89 -20.17 14.76
C LYS A 142 20.64 -21.40 15.28
N ASP A 143 19.92 -22.34 15.88
CA ASP A 143 20.53 -23.53 16.48
C ASP A 143 20.99 -24.48 15.39
N LYS A 144 20.18 -24.65 14.33
CA LYS A 144 20.59 -25.43 13.16
C LYS A 144 21.75 -24.82 12.40
N LEU A 145 21.77 -23.50 12.19
CA LEU A 145 22.93 -22.82 11.59
C LEU A 145 24.20 -23.07 12.41
N ALA A 146 24.11 -22.94 13.74
CA ALA A 146 25.24 -23.15 14.63
C ALA A 146 25.74 -24.60 14.64
N GLN A 147 24.82 -25.57 14.60
CA GLN A 147 25.12 -27.01 14.50
C GLN A 147 25.76 -27.38 13.16
N SER A 148 25.30 -26.78 12.07
CA SER A 148 25.87 -26.96 10.73
C SER A 148 27.17 -26.18 10.51
N GLY A 149 27.71 -25.47 11.51
CA GLY A 149 28.94 -24.70 11.37
C GLY A 149 28.84 -23.42 10.53
N VAL A 150 27.66 -23.10 9.99
CA VAL A 150 27.43 -21.90 9.15
C VAL A 150 27.42 -20.65 10.03
N ARG A 151 28.40 -19.75 9.84
CA ARG A 151 28.53 -18.53 10.65
C ARG A 151 28.96 -17.30 9.84
N GLY A 152 28.70 -16.12 10.40
CA GLY A 152 29.18 -14.85 9.83
C GLY A 152 28.73 -14.66 8.37
N PRO A 153 29.65 -14.33 7.44
CA PRO A 153 29.31 -14.10 6.02
C PRO A 153 28.60 -15.26 5.32
N GLN A 154 28.80 -16.50 5.78
CA GLN A 154 28.20 -17.71 5.20
C GLN A 154 26.67 -17.74 5.34
N VAL A 155 26.11 -17.11 6.39
CA VAL A 155 24.65 -17.01 6.56
C VAL A 155 24.04 -16.15 5.45
N GLY A 156 24.71 -15.05 5.10
CA GLY A 156 24.27 -14.20 4.00
C GLY A 156 24.41 -14.86 2.63
N GLN A 157 25.44 -15.69 2.44
CA GLN A 157 25.59 -16.51 1.23
C GLN A 157 24.46 -17.54 1.13
N LEU A 158 24.21 -18.30 2.21
CA LEU A 158 23.13 -19.27 2.29
C LEU A 158 21.76 -18.62 2.01
N GLN A 159 21.54 -17.39 2.48
CA GLN A 159 20.30 -16.64 2.21
C GLN A 159 20.10 -16.29 0.73
N ARG A 160 21.18 -15.91 0.03
CA ARG A 160 21.11 -15.47 -1.37
C ARG A 160 21.14 -16.63 -2.36
N GLU A 161 21.96 -17.65 -2.08
CA GLU A 161 22.26 -18.74 -3.00
C GLU A 161 21.48 -20.02 -2.69
N GLY A 162 20.86 -20.10 -1.50
CA GLY A 162 20.18 -21.31 -1.02
C GLY A 162 21.12 -22.44 -0.62
N LYS A 163 22.44 -22.25 -0.75
CA LYS A 163 23.50 -23.19 -0.37
C LYS A 163 24.78 -22.46 0.01
N VAL A 164 25.64 -23.12 0.78
CA VAL A 164 27.02 -22.68 1.09
C VAL A 164 27.89 -23.92 1.25
N GLU A 165 29.13 -23.87 0.78
CA GLU A 165 30.12 -24.94 1.00
C GLU A 165 31.01 -24.58 2.18
N LEU A 166 31.25 -25.54 3.07
CA LEU A 166 32.09 -25.36 4.26
C LEU A 166 33.46 -26.01 4.05
N GLU A 167 34.53 -25.34 4.47
CA GLU A 167 35.87 -25.93 4.49
C GLU A 167 35.91 -27.05 5.54
N GLY A 168 35.75 -28.30 5.12
CA GLY A 168 35.81 -29.46 6.01
C GLY A 168 34.84 -30.62 5.73
N GLY A 169 33.87 -30.47 4.82
CA GLY A 169 32.98 -31.55 4.37
C GLY A 169 31.51 -31.40 4.79
N GLU A 170 30.64 -31.71 3.82
CA GLU A 170 29.17 -31.59 3.70
C GLU A 170 28.46 -30.39 4.38
#